data_AF-A0AAV4C1U0-F1
#
_entry.id   AF-A0AAV4C1U0-F1
#
_cell.length_a   1.000
_cell.length_b   1.000
_cell.length_c   1.000
_cell.angle_alpha   90.00
_cell.angle_beta   90.00
_cell.angle_gamma   90.00
#
_symmetry.space_group_name_H-M   'P 1'
#
loop_
_entity.id
_entity.type
_entity.pdbx_description
1 polymer ?
#
loop_
_entity_poly.entity_id
_entity_poly.type
_entity_poly.pdbx_seq_one_letter_code
_entity_poly.pdbx_strand_id
1 'polypeptide(L)'
;MKILFLCTIFVLAAATSEDKRQLVGICVEECSMTLTDSQIMAALGIKSCPDGQVCQSNGCGHTCQPDGTITKPPSHCSNVICRMFCANGFQLGSDGCPICKCA
;
A
#
# COMPACT_ATOMS: atom_id res chain seq x y z
N MET A 1 -54.80 -29.37 19.31
CA MET A 1 -53.46 -29.99 19.17
C MET A 1 -52.69 -29.54 17.92
N LYS A 2 -53.33 -29.39 16.73
CA LYS A 2 -52.65 -28.87 15.52
C LYS A 2 -52.13 -27.42 15.64
N ILE A 3 -52.88 -26.55 16.32
CA ILE A 3 -52.50 -25.14 16.51
C ILE A 3 -51.23 -25.00 17.37
N LEU A 4 -51.07 -25.83 18.40
CA LEU A 4 -49.89 -25.83 19.27
C LEU A 4 -48.63 -26.27 18.51
N PHE A 5 -48.76 -27.25 17.61
CA PHE A 5 -47.68 -27.71 16.73
C PHE A 5 -47.25 -26.66 15.70
N LEU A 6 -48.20 -25.87 15.18
CA LEU A 6 -47.88 -24.78 14.25
C LEU A 6 -47.12 -23.65 14.96
N CYS A 7 -47.49 -23.34 16.20
CA CYS A 7 -46.79 -22.34 17.00
C CYS A 7 -45.35 -22.77 17.34
N THR A 8 -45.11 -24.04 17.68
CA THR A 8 -43.76 -24.52 18.00
C THR A 8 -42.82 -24.50 16.78
N ILE A 9 -43.34 -24.83 15.59
CA ILE A 9 -42.56 -24.77 14.34
C ILE A 9 -42.18 -23.32 14.01
N PHE A 10 -43.10 -22.36 14.19
CA PHE A 10 -42.82 -20.94 13.94
C PHE A 10 -41.75 -20.38 14.89
N VAL A 11 -41.76 -20.79 16.15
CA VAL A 11 -40.76 -20.35 17.15
C VAL A 11 -39.37 -20.92 16.85
N LEU A 12 -39.27 -22.16 16.36
CA LEU A 12 -38.01 -22.77 15.95
C LEU A 12 -37.39 -22.07 14.72
N ALA A 13 -38.21 -21.64 13.75
CA ALA A 13 -37.73 -20.92 12.57
C ALA A 13 -37.19 -19.51 12.90
N ALA A 14 -37.70 -18.86 13.95
CA ALA A 14 -37.22 -17.55 14.39
C ALA A 14 -35.89 -17.61 15.19
N ALA A 15 -35.53 -18.78 15.73
CA ALA A 15 -34.33 -18.95 16.56
C ALA A 15 -33.05 -19.23 15.74
N THR A 16 -33.15 -19.41 14.43
CA THR A 16 -32.00 -19.66 13.54
C THR A 16 -31.78 -18.49 12.58
N SER A 17 -31.63 -17.27 13.09
CA SER A 17 -30.96 -16.21 12.33
C SER A 17 -29.45 -16.31 12.61
N GLU A 18 -28.72 -16.99 11.73
CA GLU A 18 -27.26 -16.80 11.66
C GLU A 18 -27.03 -15.34 11.23
N ASP A 19 -26.78 -14.47 12.21
CA ASP A 19 -26.22 -13.14 11.98
C ASP A 19 -24.80 -13.33 11.42
N LYS A 20 -24.72 -13.61 10.11
CA LYS A 20 -23.50 -13.40 9.34
C LYS A 20 -23.28 -11.89 9.33
N ARG A 21 -22.75 -11.36 10.43
CA ARG A 21 -22.10 -10.06 10.45
C ARG A 21 -21.01 -10.15 9.41
N GLN A 22 -21.35 -9.72 8.22
CA GLN A 22 -20.42 -9.54 7.14
C GLN A 22 -19.52 -8.43 7.66
N LEU A 23 -18.40 -8.84 8.26
CA LEU A 23 -17.35 -7.96 8.73
C LEU A 23 -16.82 -7.30 7.45
N VAL A 24 -17.47 -6.21 7.04
CA VAL A 24 -16.94 -5.32 6.02
C VAL A 24 -15.72 -4.68 6.68
N GLY A 25 -14.55 -5.27 6.46
CA GLY A 25 -13.30 -4.61 6.80
C GLY A 25 -13.31 -3.27 6.08
N ILE A 26 -13.29 -2.18 6.83
CA ILE A 26 -13.20 -0.85 6.23
C ILE A 26 -11.79 -0.74 5.66
N CYS A 27 -11.71 -0.60 4.35
CA CYS A 27 -10.47 -0.31 3.66
C CYS A 27 -9.88 0.99 4.21
N VAL A 28 -8.63 0.96 4.65
CA VAL A 28 -7.91 2.16 5.10
C VAL A 28 -7.08 2.67 3.92
N GLU A 29 -7.38 3.88 3.48
CA GLU A 29 -6.66 4.57 2.41
C GLU A 29 -5.58 5.47 3.03
N GLU A 30 -4.30 5.08 2.93
CA GLU A 30 -3.19 5.91 3.40
C GLU A 30 -2.74 6.94 2.34
N CYS A 31 -3.00 6.63 1.07
CA CYS A 31 -2.68 7.44 -0.10
C CYS A 31 -3.77 7.29 -1.17
N SER A 32 -3.77 8.13 -2.20
CA SER A 32 -4.73 8.06 -3.30
C SER A 32 -4.07 8.16 -4.68
N MET A 33 -4.55 7.35 -5.62
CA MET A 33 -4.10 7.27 -7.02
C MET A 33 -4.73 8.34 -7.93
N THR A 34 -5.84 8.96 -7.52
CA THR A 34 -6.68 9.79 -8.40
C THR A 34 -6.36 11.28 -8.39
N LEU A 35 -5.44 11.72 -7.53
CA LEU A 35 -5.16 13.14 -7.33
C LEU A 35 -3.64 13.36 -7.39
N THR A 36 -3.13 13.65 -8.58
CA THR A 36 -1.72 14.01 -8.77
C THR A 36 -1.43 15.47 -8.43
N ASP A 37 -2.48 16.27 -8.18
CA ASP A 37 -2.37 17.68 -7.83
C ASP A 37 -2.09 17.85 -6.33
N SER A 38 -0.84 18.18 -6.02
CA SER A 38 -0.35 18.41 -4.65
C SER A 38 -1.15 19.45 -3.86
N GLN A 39 -1.79 20.44 -4.52
CA GLN A 39 -2.55 21.50 -3.84
C GLN A 39 -3.93 20.99 -3.40
N ILE A 40 -4.57 20.17 -4.24
CA ILE A 40 -5.85 19.55 -3.92
C ILE A 40 -5.69 18.49 -2.82
N MET A 41 -4.60 17.72 -2.86
CA MET A 41 -4.26 16.72 -1.84
C MET A 41 -4.09 17.33 -0.46
N ALA A 42 -3.34 18.43 -0.36
CA ALA A 42 -3.13 19.15 0.90
C ALA A 42 -4.42 19.77 1.45
N ALA A 43 -5.28 20.31 0.57
CA ALA A 43 -6.55 20.90 0.97
C ALA A 43 -7.57 19.88 1.51
N LEU A 44 -7.51 18.64 1.03
CA LEU A 44 -8.40 17.54 1.44
C LEU A 44 -7.79 16.64 2.54
N GLY A 45 -6.55 16.91 2.97
CA GLY A 45 -5.85 16.11 3.98
C GLY A 45 -5.42 14.72 3.48
N ILE A 46 -5.41 14.51 2.17
CA ILE A 46 -4.97 13.24 1.55
C ILE A 46 -3.46 13.30 1.39
N LYS A 47 -2.74 12.31 1.93
CA LYS A 47 -1.27 12.30 1.90
C LYS A 47 -0.76 11.74 0.57
N SER A 48 0.15 12.47 -0.07
CA SER A 48 1.02 11.94 -1.13
C SER A 48 2.09 11.04 -0.51
N CYS A 49 2.56 10.04 -1.26
CA CYS A 49 3.66 9.20 -0.81
C CYS A 49 4.98 9.98 -0.74
N PRO A 50 5.89 9.65 0.19
CA PRO A 50 7.24 10.18 0.21
C PRO A 50 8.03 9.89 -1.08
N ASP A 51 9.11 10.63 -1.32
CA ASP A 51 9.96 10.43 -2.49
C ASP A 51 10.46 8.98 -2.61
N GLY A 52 10.42 8.44 -3.83
CA GLY A 52 10.82 7.05 -4.12
C GLY A 52 9.76 5.99 -3.79
N GLN A 53 8.59 6.41 -3.32
CA GLN A 53 7.44 5.54 -3.10
C GLN A 53 6.28 5.93 -4.01
N VAL A 54 5.47 4.95 -4.37
CA VAL A 54 4.25 5.09 -5.15
C VAL A 54 3.09 4.51 -4.35
N CYS A 55 1.92 5.10 -4.53
CA CYS A 55 0.70 4.59 -3.94
C CYS A 55 0.32 3.27 -4.65
N GLN A 56 0.20 2.17 -3.91
CA GLN A 56 -0.15 0.86 -4.48
C GLN A 56 -1.22 0.19 -3.65
N SER A 57 -2.09 -0.58 -4.31
CA SER A 57 -3.13 -1.32 -3.62
C SER A 57 -2.57 -2.53 -2.88
N ASN A 58 -2.99 -2.74 -1.64
CA ASN A 58 -2.67 -3.93 -0.85
C ASN A 58 -3.83 -4.96 -0.83
N GLY A 59 -4.83 -4.81 -1.71
CA GLY A 59 -6.02 -5.66 -1.77
C GLY A 59 -7.15 -5.26 -0.82
N CYS A 60 -6.90 -4.34 0.12
CA CYS A 60 -7.89 -3.79 1.04
C CYS A 60 -7.84 -2.26 1.11
N GLY A 61 -7.17 -1.59 0.18
CA GLY A 61 -6.95 -0.14 0.18
C GLY A 61 -5.66 0.21 -0.55
N HIS A 62 -5.13 1.41 -0.33
CA HIS A 62 -3.83 1.83 -0.86
C HIS A 62 -2.84 2.25 0.22
N THR A 63 -1.60 1.86 0.00
CA THR A 63 -0.44 2.10 0.89
C THR A 63 0.73 2.60 0.06
N CYS A 64 1.63 3.36 0.66
CA CYS A 64 2.86 3.78 -0.02
C CYS A 64 3.87 2.64 -0.05
N GLN A 65 4.27 2.22 -1.25
CA GLN A 65 5.22 1.14 -1.48
C GLN A 65 6.40 1.64 -2.30
N PRO A 66 7.58 1.02 -2.19
CA PRO A 66 8.72 1.36 -3.05
C PRO A 66 8.33 1.29 -4.52
N ASP A 67 8.74 2.29 -5.29
CA ASP A 67 8.50 2.30 -6.72
C ASP A 67 9.40 1.28 -7.42
N GLY A 68 8.85 0.10 -7.71
CA GLY A 68 9.53 -0.97 -8.43
C GLY A 68 9.86 -0.63 -9.89
N THR A 69 9.37 0.51 -10.41
CA THR A 69 9.77 1.03 -11.72
C THR A 69 11.02 1.91 -11.64
N ILE A 70 11.45 2.30 -10.43
CA ILE A 70 12.78 2.86 -10.14
C ILE A 70 13.81 1.74 -10.26
N THR A 71 14.05 1.33 -11.50
CA THR A 71 15.32 0.76 -11.97
C THR A 71 16.31 1.87 -12.34
N LYS A 72 15.87 3.13 -12.22
CA LYS A 72 16.66 4.33 -12.45
C LYS A 72 17.28 4.76 -11.12
N PRO A 73 18.57 5.09 -11.05
CA PRO A 73 19.14 5.65 -9.83
C PRO A 73 18.28 6.82 -9.32
N PRO A 74 18.16 7.01 -7.99
CA PRO A 74 17.42 8.12 -7.41
C PRO A 74 17.82 9.42 -8.12
N SER A 75 16.88 10.36 -8.28
CA SER A 75 17.11 11.65 -8.94
C SER A 75 18.34 12.39 -8.41
N HIS A 76 18.79 12.05 -7.19
CA HIS A 76 20.04 12.47 -6.59
C HIS A 76 20.77 11.28 -5.95
N CYS A 77 21.93 10.91 -6.51
CA CYS A 77 22.93 10.13 -5.77
C CYS A 77 23.74 11.05 -4.84
N SER A 78 24.28 10.51 -3.74
CA SER A 78 25.21 11.26 -2.90
C SER A 78 26.44 11.69 -3.69
N ASN A 79 26.85 12.95 -3.54
CA ASN A 79 28.11 13.44 -4.12
C ASN A 79 29.35 12.97 -3.33
N VAL A 80 29.16 12.21 -2.25
CA VAL A 80 30.24 11.68 -1.42
C VAL A 80 30.61 10.28 -1.93
N ILE A 81 31.82 10.14 -2.46
CA ILE A 81 32.40 8.87 -2.89
C ILE A 81 33.84 8.74 -2.41
N CYS A 82 34.33 7.51 -2.25
CA CYS A 82 35.72 7.27 -1.91
C CYS A 82 36.65 7.60 -3.08
N ARG A 83 37.89 8.00 -2.77
CA ARG A 83 38.86 8.52 -3.74
C ARG A 83 39.75 7.43 -4.36
N MET A 84 39.20 6.25 -4.61
CA MET A 84 39.92 5.17 -5.26
C MET A 84 39.84 5.28 -6.78
N PHE A 85 40.88 4.85 -7.48
CA PHE A 85 40.85 4.69 -8.93
C PHE A 85 40.26 3.32 -9.28
N CYS A 86 39.21 3.32 -10.10
CA CYS A 86 38.63 2.10 -10.67
C CYS A 86 38.69 2.20 -12.20
N ALA A 87 39.44 1.30 -12.85
CA ALA A 87 39.63 1.33 -14.30
C ALA A 87 38.32 1.20 -15.09
N ASN A 88 37.36 0.44 -14.54
CA ASN A 88 36.04 0.20 -15.13
C ASN A 88 34.91 1.00 -14.46
N GLY A 89 35.24 1.95 -13.58
CA GLY A 89 34.27 2.69 -12.77
C GLY A 89 33.82 1.96 -11.50
N PHE A 90 32.89 2.60 -10.78
CA PHE A 90 32.37 2.11 -9.51
C PHE A 90 31.21 1.12 -9.71
N GLN A 91 31.12 0.11 -8.83
CA GLN A 91 29.98 -0.78 -8.72
C GLN A 91 28.73 0.00 -8.27
N LEU A 92 27.56 -0.37 -8.80
CA LEU A 92 26.27 0.18 -8.37
C LEU A 92 25.68 -0.63 -7.21
N GLY A 93 25.06 0.06 -6.26
CA GLY A 93 24.25 -0.51 -5.19
C GLY A 93 22.87 -0.96 -5.68
N SER A 94 22.06 -1.50 -4.75
CA SER A 94 20.66 -1.89 -5.01
C SER A 94 19.75 -0.72 -5.37
N ASP A 95 20.17 0.51 -5.04
CA ASP A 95 19.54 1.78 -5.39
C ASP A 95 20.01 2.33 -6.74
N GLY A 96 20.94 1.66 -7.41
CA GLY A 96 21.53 2.13 -8.68
C GLY A 96 22.58 3.24 -8.51
N CYS A 97 22.94 3.64 -7.29
CA CYS A 97 23.99 4.64 -7.05
C CYS A 97 25.38 4.00 -6.89
N PRO A 98 26.46 4.73 -7.21
CA PRO A 98 27.81 4.21 -7.06
C PRO A 98 28.17 4.01 -5.57
N ILE A 99 28.68 2.83 -5.25
CA ILE A 99 29.20 2.49 -3.91
C ILE A 99 30.73 2.51 -3.91
N CYS A 100 31.35 2.54 -2.73
CA CYS A 100 32.82 2.48 -2.61
C CYS A 100 33.38 1.06 -2.90
N LYS A 101 33.25 0.62 -4.14
CA LYS A 101 33.74 -0.65 -4.66
C LYS A 101 33.90 -0.56 -6.17
N CYS A 102 34.95 -1.16 -6.75
CA CYS A 102 35.09 -1.21 -8.21
C CYS A 102 34.18 -2.28 -8.83
N ALA A 103 33.74 -2.02 -10.07
CA ALA A 103 32.97 -2.95 -10.90
C ALA A 103 33.81 -4.13 -11.41
#